data_AF-A0A7W0QE29-F1
#
_entry.id   AF-A0A7W0QE29-F1
#
_cell.length_a   1.000
_cell.length_b   1.000
_cell.length_c   1.000
_cell.angle_alpha   90.00
_cell.angle_beta   90.00
_cell.angle_gamma   90.00
#
_symmetry.space_group_name_H-M   'P 1'
#
loop_
_entity.id
_entity.type
_entity.pdbx_description
1 polymer ?
#
loop_
_entity_poly.entity_id
_entity_poly.type
_entity_poly.pdbx_seq_one_letter_code
_entity_poly.pdbx_strand_id
1 'polypeptide(L)'
;MSRSVVMRHLVSRAALVVLALSAPISLAIAGDDTPPPAKKALYVRPNLAAAQKLAAQALVKLDAAQQASEYDRDGHAQKARDLLKQANDELRLAAAAADARKR
;
A
#
# COMPACT_ATOMS: atom_id res chain seq x y z
N MET A 1 25.15 15.66 62.13
CA MET A 1 25.84 14.37 62.39
C MET A 1 25.00 13.29 61.71
N SER A 2 25.32 12.81 60.50
CA SER A 2 26.43 11.95 60.05
C SER A 2 26.32 10.50 60.53
N ARG A 3 26.44 9.57 59.54
CA ARG A 3 26.71 8.10 59.58
C ARG A 3 25.45 7.20 59.56
N SER A 4 25.28 6.18 58.70
CA SER A 4 26.24 5.40 57.89
C SER A 4 25.56 4.42 56.90
N VAL A 5 26.19 4.24 55.71
CA VAL A 5 26.64 2.96 55.09
C VAL A 5 25.59 1.92 54.61
N VAL A 6 25.32 1.82 53.29
CA VAL A 6 25.85 0.84 52.27
C VAL A 6 25.47 -0.63 52.48
N MET A 7 24.78 -1.23 51.49
CA MET A 7 24.99 -2.61 50.95
C MET A 7 24.08 -2.77 49.71
N ARG A 8 24.54 -2.70 48.44
CA ARG A 8 25.27 -3.69 47.60
C ARG A 8 24.61 -5.08 47.50
N HIS A 9 24.84 -5.72 46.33
CA HIS A 9 24.35 -7.00 45.79
C HIS A 9 23.08 -6.83 44.94
N LEU A 10 23.12 -6.62 43.61
CA LEU A 10 23.87 -7.32 42.55
C LEU A 10 23.77 -8.84 42.70
N VAL A 11 22.67 -9.42 42.22
CA VAL A 11 22.52 -10.87 42.07
C VAL A 11 22.58 -11.20 40.58
N SER A 12 23.74 -11.72 40.21
CA SER A 12 24.05 -12.41 38.97
C SER A 12 23.12 -13.59 38.70
N ARG A 13 22.93 -13.91 37.42
CA ARG A 13 23.11 -15.28 36.93
C ARG A 13 23.28 -15.30 35.41
N ALA A 14 24.54 -15.50 35.03
CA ALA A 14 24.96 -15.82 33.68
C ALA A 14 24.25 -17.09 33.20
N ALA A 15 23.61 -17.02 32.04
CA ALA A 15 23.18 -18.19 31.29
C ALA A 15 24.21 -18.43 30.18
N LEU A 16 25.08 -19.41 30.44
CA LEU A 16 25.97 -20.03 29.47
C LEU A 16 25.11 -20.88 28.54
N VAL A 17 25.07 -20.56 27.24
CA VAL A 17 24.48 -21.44 26.21
C VAL A 17 25.53 -21.75 25.16
N VAL A 18 25.57 -23.04 24.84
CA VAL A 18 26.65 -23.85 24.27
C VAL A 18 26.85 -23.60 22.77
N LEU A 19 28.12 -23.66 22.36
CA LEU A 19 28.62 -23.66 20.99
C LEU A 19 28.03 -24.84 20.18
N ALA A 20 27.34 -24.55 19.08
CA ALA A 20 27.01 -25.55 18.06
C ALA A 20 27.70 -25.17 16.74
N LEU A 21 28.73 -25.93 16.40
CA LEU A 21 29.54 -25.82 15.19
C LEU A 21 28.68 -26.27 14.00
N SER A 22 28.29 -25.35 13.11
CA SER A 22 27.58 -25.69 11.87
C SER A 22 28.54 -25.54 10.68
N ALA A 23 28.77 -26.65 9.97
CA ALA A 23 29.47 -26.65 8.69
C ALA A 23 28.50 -26.20 7.59
N PRO A 24 28.82 -25.19 6.75
CA PRO A 24 27.96 -24.81 5.65
C PRO A 24 28.17 -25.77 4.47
N ILE A 25 27.15 -26.56 4.17
CA ILE A 25 27.01 -27.23 2.86
C ILE A 25 26.76 -26.11 1.84
N SER A 26 27.76 -25.83 1.00
CA SER A 26 27.62 -24.85 -0.08
C SER A 26 26.70 -25.42 -1.16
N LEU A 27 25.46 -24.94 -1.18
CA LEU A 27 24.47 -25.25 -2.21
C LEU A 27 24.81 -24.44 -3.47
N ALA A 28 25.19 -25.12 -4.54
CA ALA A 28 25.39 -24.49 -5.84
C ALA A 28 24.04 -23.97 -6.36
N ILE A 29 23.91 -22.64 -6.44
CA ILE A 29 22.81 -22.00 -7.16
C ILE A 29 23.06 -22.15 -8.66
N ALA A 30 22.32 -23.06 -9.30
CA ALA A 30 22.14 -22.98 -10.74
C ALA A 30 21.45 -21.63 -11.03
N GLY A 31 22.13 -20.75 -11.77
CA GLY A 31 21.52 -19.52 -12.25
C GLY A 31 20.40 -19.89 -13.21
N ASP A 32 19.16 -19.74 -12.77
CA ASP A 32 18.02 -19.73 -13.66
C ASP A 32 18.19 -18.52 -14.59
N ASP A 33 18.67 -18.76 -15.82
CA ASP A 33 18.53 -17.86 -16.98
C ASP A 33 17.04 -17.77 -17.39
N THR A 34 16.16 -17.52 -16.42
CA THR A 34 14.79 -17.12 -16.71
C THR A 34 14.85 -15.66 -17.16
N PRO A 35 14.44 -15.33 -18.40
CA PRO A 35 14.26 -13.95 -18.79
C PRO A 35 13.36 -13.31 -17.73
N PRO A 36 13.70 -12.12 -17.20
CA PRO A 36 12.87 -11.48 -16.19
C PRO A 36 11.43 -11.46 -16.71
N PRO A 37 10.43 -11.86 -15.90
CA PRO A 37 9.05 -11.94 -16.35
C PRO A 37 8.73 -10.60 -17.02
N ALA A 38 8.39 -10.66 -18.31
CA ALA A 38 8.16 -9.48 -19.14
C ALA A 38 7.38 -8.48 -18.30
N LYS A 39 7.96 -7.29 -18.02
CA LYS A 39 7.36 -6.29 -17.14
C LYS A 39 5.92 -6.12 -17.58
N LYS A 40 5.01 -6.77 -16.85
CA LYS A 40 3.58 -6.82 -17.17
C LYS A 40 3.21 -5.40 -17.43
N ALA A 41 2.80 -5.08 -18.65
CA ALA A 41 2.88 -3.75 -19.25
C ALA A 41 2.29 -2.65 -18.33
N LEU A 42 3.07 -2.23 -17.33
CA LEU A 42 2.61 -1.41 -16.21
C LEU A 42 2.46 0.04 -16.68
N TYR A 43 3.04 0.31 -17.84
CA TYR A 43 3.03 1.58 -18.53
C TYR A 43 1.78 1.81 -19.39
N VAL A 44 0.86 0.85 -19.50
CA VAL A 44 -0.13 0.91 -20.61
C VAL A 44 -1.12 2.07 -20.47
N ARG A 45 -1.43 2.59 -19.27
CA ARG A 45 -2.20 3.85 -19.19
C ARG A 45 -1.98 4.62 -17.86
N PRO A 46 -0.79 5.13 -17.53
CA PRO A 46 -0.56 5.91 -16.30
C PRO A 46 -1.57 7.05 -16.13
N ASN A 47 -1.99 7.69 -17.23
CA ASN A 47 -2.97 8.77 -17.21
C ASN A 47 -4.40 8.28 -16.91
N LEU A 48 -4.83 7.10 -17.38
CA LEU A 48 -6.16 6.58 -17.04
C LEU A 48 -6.22 6.12 -15.58
N ALA A 49 -5.15 5.47 -15.10
CA ALA A 49 -5.05 5.10 -13.70
C ALA A 49 -5.02 6.35 -12.79
N ALA A 50 -4.30 7.39 -13.20
CA ALA A 50 -4.31 8.69 -12.50
C ALA A 50 -5.72 9.32 -12.51
N ALA A 51 -6.41 9.32 -13.64
CA ALA A 51 -7.78 9.84 -13.74
C ALA A 51 -8.76 9.09 -12.84
N GLN A 52 -8.70 7.75 -12.78
CA GLN A 52 -9.51 6.94 -11.88
C GLN A 52 -9.24 7.27 -10.41
N LYS A 53 -7.97 7.41 -10.04
CA LYS A 53 -7.59 7.81 -8.68
C LYS A 53 -8.14 9.18 -8.32
N LEU A 54 -8.09 10.15 -9.23
CA LEU A 54 -8.64 11.49 -9.03
C LEU A 54 -10.17 11.46 -8.90
N ALA A 55 -10.86 10.68 -9.73
CA ALA A 55 -12.32 10.51 -9.66
C ALA A 55 -12.74 9.90 -8.31
N ALA A 56 -12.02 8.87 -7.83
CA ALA A 56 -12.27 8.27 -6.52
C ALA A 56 -12.02 9.26 -5.36
N GLN A 57 -10.95 10.06 -5.43
CA GLN A 57 -10.68 11.11 -4.45
C GLN A 57 -11.79 12.18 -4.44
N ALA A 58 -12.27 12.58 -5.63
CA ALA A 58 -13.36 13.53 -5.75
C ALA A 58 -14.66 13.01 -5.11
N LEU A 59 -14.99 11.73 -5.29
CA LEU A 59 -16.13 11.09 -4.62
C LEU A 59 -16.02 11.18 -3.08
N VAL A 60 -14.85 10.85 -2.52
CA VAL A 60 -14.62 10.94 -1.07
C VAL A 60 -14.78 12.38 -0.55
N LYS A 61 -14.30 13.37 -1.31
CA LYS A 61 -14.47 14.80 -0.96
C LYS A 61 -15.92 15.24 -1.03
N LEU A 62 -16.67 14.73 -2.01
CA LEU A 62 -18.09 14.99 -2.17
C LEU A 62 -18.90 14.37 -1.03
N ASP A 63 -18.58 13.12 -0.64
CA ASP A 63 -19.12 12.43 0.53
C ASP A 63 -18.91 13.26 1.81
N ALA A 64 -17.68 13.70 2.05
CA ALA A 64 -17.35 14.52 3.21
C ALA A 64 -18.10 15.87 3.20
N ALA A 65 -18.22 16.51 2.03
CA ALA A 65 -18.95 17.77 1.88
C ALA A 65 -20.46 17.61 2.16
N GLN A 66 -21.06 16.46 1.79
CA GLN A 66 -22.46 16.15 2.10
C GLN A 66 -22.66 15.82 3.58
N GLN A 67 -21.74 15.08 4.21
CA GLN A 67 -21.80 14.74 5.63
C GLN A 67 -21.59 15.94 6.56
N ALA A 68 -20.85 16.96 6.11
CA ALA A 68 -20.60 18.18 6.89
C ALA A 68 -21.81 19.14 6.98
N SER A 69 -22.95 18.81 6.35
CA SER A 69 -24.27 19.46 6.50
C SER A 69 -24.27 20.99 6.67
N GLU A 70 -23.94 21.72 5.59
CA GLU A 70 -24.50 23.04 5.25
C GLU A 70 -24.91 23.15 3.76
N TYR A 71 -24.91 22.03 3.03
CA TYR A 71 -25.06 22.05 1.58
C TYR A 71 -26.16 21.11 1.11
N ASP A 72 -27.40 21.56 1.24
CA ASP A 72 -28.39 21.24 0.21
C ASP A 72 -28.17 22.20 -0.97
N ARG A 73 -27.22 21.85 -1.85
CA ARG A 73 -27.02 22.59 -3.11
C ARG A 73 -28.04 22.13 -4.16
N ASP A 74 -29.33 22.16 -3.84
CA ASP A 74 -30.43 21.87 -4.77
C ASP A 74 -30.31 20.52 -5.52
N GLY A 75 -29.76 19.48 -4.87
CA GLY A 75 -29.52 18.17 -5.53
C GLY A 75 -28.32 18.11 -6.48
N HIS A 76 -27.58 19.21 -6.71
CA HIS A 76 -26.38 19.21 -7.55
C HIS A 76 -25.26 18.33 -7.00
N ALA A 77 -25.15 18.20 -5.67
CA ALA A 77 -24.16 17.31 -5.05
C ALA A 77 -24.43 15.85 -5.42
N GLN A 78 -25.69 15.40 -5.38
CA GLN A 78 -26.06 14.06 -5.80
C GLN A 78 -25.80 13.87 -7.30
N LYS A 79 -26.19 14.83 -8.14
CA LYS A 79 -25.90 14.77 -9.59
C LYS A 79 -24.40 14.68 -9.89
N ALA A 80 -23.57 15.45 -9.16
CA ALA A 80 -22.11 15.38 -9.30
C ALA A 80 -21.55 14.01 -8.90
N ARG A 81 -22.10 13.38 -7.86
CA ARG A 81 -21.75 12.01 -7.46
C ARG A 81 -22.01 11.03 -8.60
N ASP A 82 -23.21 11.10 -9.17
CA ASP A 82 -23.64 10.15 -10.19
C ASP A 82 -22.79 10.29 -11.46
N LEU A 83 -22.49 11.53 -11.86
CA LEU A 83 -21.58 11.81 -12.98
C LEU A 83 -20.15 11.33 -12.70
N LEU A 84 -19.63 11.52 -11.49
CA LEU A 84 -18.30 11.03 -11.12
C LEU A 84 -18.24 9.51 -11.09
N LYS A 85 -19.30 8.82 -10.65
CA LYS A 85 -19.40 7.36 -10.72
C LYS A 85 -19.39 6.88 -12.17
N GLN A 86 -20.23 7.48 -13.03
CA GLN A 86 -20.28 7.16 -14.45
C GLN A 86 -18.91 7.37 -15.12
N ALA A 87 -18.25 8.50 -14.85
CA ALA A 87 -16.92 8.77 -15.38
C ALA A 87 -15.90 7.72 -14.94
N ASN A 88 -15.93 7.29 -13.67
CA ASN A 88 -15.02 6.26 -13.17
C ASN A 88 -15.27 4.88 -13.84
N ASP A 89 -16.53 4.54 -14.09
CA ASP A 89 -16.91 3.33 -14.81
C ASP A 89 -16.44 3.36 -16.27
N GLU A 90 -16.62 4.48 -16.97
CA GLU A 90 -16.12 4.67 -18.34
C GLU A 90 -14.60 4.58 -18.42
N LEU A 91 -13.88 5.12 -17.43
CA LEU A 91 -12.41 4.98 -17.36
C LEU A 91 -12.00 3.51 -17.20
N ARG A 92 -12.77 2.70 -16.46
CA ARG A 92 -12.54 1.25 -16.32
C ARG A 92 -12.80 0.52 -17.63
N LEU A 93 -13.87 0.86 -18.34
CA LEU A 93 -14.17 0.31 -19.66
C LEU A 93 -13.10 0.70 -20.69
N ALA A 94 -12.63 1.95 -20.69
CA ALA A 94 -11.58 2.43 -21.56
C ALA A 94 -10.24 1.73 -21.30
N ALA A 95 -9.92 1.43 -20.04
CA ALA A 95 -8.76 0.62 -19.68
C ALA A 95 -8.91 -0.81 -20.21
N ALA A 96 -10.06 -1.46 -19.97
CA ALA A 96 -10.33 -2.82 -20.43
C ALA A 96 -10.30 -2.94 -21.97
N ALA A 97 -10.86 -1.97 -22.69
CA ALA A 97 -10.84 -1.94 -24.15
C ALA A 97 -9.42 -1.73 -24.71
N ALA A 98 -8.59 -0.93 -24.05
CA ALA A 98 -7.19 -0.76 -24.42
C ALA A 98 -6.39 -2.05 -24.25
N ASP A 99 -6.68 -2.83 -23.20
CA ASP A 99 -6.06 -4.14 -22.96
C ASP A 99 -6.55 -5.20 -23.97
N ALA A 100 -7.82 -5.15 -24.37
CA ALA A 100 -8.38 -6.04 -25.38
C ALA A 100 -7.78 -5.84 -26.78
N ARG A 101 -7.47 -4.59 -27.17
CA ARG A 101 -6.79 -4.26 -28.45
C ARG A 101 -5.32 -4.68 -28.52
N LYS A 102 -4.71 -5.02 -27.39
CA LYS A 102 -3.31 -5.45 -27.28
C LYS A 102 -3.11 -6.97 -27.43
N ARG A 103 -4.20 -7.73 -27.58
CA ARG A 103 -4.17 -9.19 -27.76
C ARG A 103 -4.32 -9.59 -29.21
#